data_AF-A0A7K1C258-F1
#
_entry.id   AF-A0A7K1C258-F1
#
_cell.length_a   1.000
_cell.length_b   1.000
_cell.length_c   1.000
_cell.angle_alpha   90.00
_cell.angle_beta   90.00
_cell.angle_gamma   90.00
#
_symmetry.space_group_name_H-M   'P 1'
#
loop_
_entity.id
_entity.type
_entity.pdbx_description
1 polymer ?
#
loop_
_entity_poly.entity_id
_entity_poly.type
_entity_poly.pdbx_seq_one_letter_code
_entity_poly.pdbx_strand_id
1 'polypeptide(L)'
;MSNSDRGPGKSSYRKAKASPSRLLAYDLITQVNRGGAFANLRLPELLADSDLELRDRAFATELSYGVLRMQGKHDYAISAKIDRPFTELDEKVVDLLRIGVHQIFEMRVPVHAAVSETVELARQVAGEAKATYINALLRAIATDTELYSRLEADDTVENLEKFSILYSHPKWIISAYFDQLKDWDAVVDLLKINNVPVPPNIVAWPGKSTVEEILRTGGSKLPFGTYSVLSDHLPNEYPAIKDKRAGIQDVGSQLISEIFFATKIEGALSWLDL
;
A
#
# COMPACT_ATOMS: atom_id res chain seq x y z
N MET A 1 -11.86 -3.97 67.30
CA MET A 1 -10.68 -3.62 66.48
C MET A 1 -10.09 -4.91 65.93
N SER A 2 -10.18 -5.13 64.63
CA SER A 2 -9.45 -6.19 63.93
C SER A 2 -9.26 -5.69 62.50
N ASN A 3 -8.04 -5.25 62.23
CA ASN A 3 -7.62 -4.56 61.02
C ASN A 3 -7.78 -5.44 59.77
N SER A 4 -8.26 -4.82 58.71
CA SER A 4 -8.20 -5.30 57.33
C SER A 4 -6.76 -5.34 56.86
N ASP A 5 -6.28 -6.52 56.46
CA ASP A 5 -5.05 -6.65 55.70
C ASP A 5 -5.41 -7.08 54.26
N ARG A 6 -5.59 -6.09 53.38
CA ARG A 6 -5.68 -6.30 51.93
C ARG A 6 -4.38 -5.79 51.32
N GLY A 7 -3.45 -6.70 51.08
CA GLY A 7 -2.22 -6.40 50.33
C GLY A 7 -2.53 -5.86 48.92
N PRO A 8 -1.62 -5.08 48.32
CA PRO A 8 -1.84 -4.49 47.01
C PRO A 8 -1.89 -5.59 45.95
N GLY A 9 -3.02 -5.68 45.24
CA GLY A 9 -3.19 -6.60 44.13
C GLY A 9 -2.12 -6.35 43.06
N LYS A 10 -1.30 -7.37 42.77
CA LYS A 10 -0.36 -7.34 41.65
C LYS A 10 -1.17 -7.17 40.36
N SER A 11 -1.04 -6.02 39.71
CA SER A 11 -1.53 -5.81 38.34
C SER A 11 -0.86 -6.83 37.44
N SER A 12 -1.62 -7.80 36.97
CA SER A 12 -1.22 -8.76 35.93
C SER A 12 -1.12 -7.98 34.62
N TYR A 13 0.01 -7.34 34.35
CA TYR A 13 0.33 -6.81 33.03
C TYR A 13 0.43 -7.99 32.05
N ARG A 14 -0.66 -8.27 31.34
CA ARG A 14 -0.65 -9.19 30.21
C ARG A 14 0.34 -8.63 29.19
N LYS A 15 1.35 -9.42 28.82
CA LYS A 15 2.31 -9.04 27.78
C LYS A 15 1.53 -8.67 26.52
N ALA A 16 1.70 -7.44 26.05
CA ALA A 16 1.09 -6.97 24.80
C ALA A 16 1.47 -7.96 23.68
N LYS A 17 0.48 -8.41 22.92
CA LYS A 17 0.68 -9.35 21.82
C LYS A 17 0.03 -8.76 20.59
N ALA A 18 0.79 -7.98 19.84
CA ALA A 18 0.36 -7.47 18.55
C ALA A 18 0.10 -8.62 17.58
N SER A 19 -0.85 -8.44 16.68
CA SER A 19 -1.01 -9.33 15.53
C SER A 19 0.29 -9.39 14.72
N PRO A 20 0.82 -10.60 14.40
CA PRO A 20 2.06 -10.74 13.64
C PRO A 20 2.03 -10.05 12.27
N SER A 21 0.89 -10.00 11.59
CA SER A 21 0.75 -9.32 10.29
C SER A 21 0.88 -7.80 10.41
N ARG A 22 0.36 -7.20 11.48
CA ARG A 22 0.50 -5.76 11.76
C ARG A 22 1.89 -5.39 12.22
N LEU A 23 2.55 -6.27 12.98
CA LEU A 23 3.94 -6.08 13.38
C LEU A 23 4.85 -6.09 12.15
N LEU A 24 4.66 -7.05 11.23
CA LEU A 24 5.39 -7.11 9.97
C LEU A 24 5.18 -5.83 9.14
N ALA A 25 3.94 -5.35 9.04
CA ALA A 25 3.65 -4.10 8.34
C ALA A 25 4.37 -2.90 8.97
N TYR A 26 4.33 -2.77 10.31
CA TYR A 26 5.07 -1.72 11.02
C TYR A 26 6.57 -1.76 10.77
N ASP A 27 7.17 -2.95 10.81
CA ASP A 27 8.60 -3.13 10.57
C ASP A 27 8.98 -2.71 9.16
N LEU A 28 8.18 -3.10 8.16
CA LEU A 28 8.39 -2.70 6.77
C LEU A 28 8.25 -1.18 6.59
N ILE A 29 7.16 -0.59 7.08
CA ILE A 29 6.88 0.85 6.95
C ILE A 29 8.02 1.66 7.59
N THR A 30 8.46 1.25 8.78
CA THR A 30 9.59 1.88 9.47
C THR A 30 10.88 1.79 8.65
N GLN A 31 11.19 0.62 8.08
CA GLN A 31 12.39 0.41 7.26
C GLN A 31 12.37 1.19 5.95
N VAL A 32 11.21 1.37 5.34
CA VAL A 32 11.06 2.18 4.12
C VAL A 32 11.21 3.66 4.47
N ASN A 33 10.45 4.15 5.45
CA ASN A 33 10.43 5.58 5.80
C ASN A 33 11.75 6.07 6.38
N ARG A 34 12.50 5.21 7.09
CA ARG A 34 13.71 5.62 7.85
C ARG A 34 14.98 4.87 7.47
N GLY A 35 14.87 3.66 6.93
CA GLY A 35 16.00 2.81 6.60
C GLY A 35 16.41 2.85 5.14
N GLY A 36 15.70 3.61 4.29
CA GLY A 36 15.96 3.67 2.85
C GLY A 36 15.66 2.36 2.11
N ALA A 37 14.92 1.44 2.74
CA ALA A 37 14.56 0.17 2.12
C ALA A 37 13.51 0.39 1.02
N PHE A 38 13.61 -0.40 -0.05
CA PHE A 38 12.59 -0.43 -1.09
C PHE A 38 11.51 -1.45 -0.72
N ALA A 39 10.26 -1.01 -0.63
CA ALA A 39 9.15 -1.83 -0.16
C ALA A 39 8.98 -3.13 -0.98
N ASN A 40 9.13 -3.03 -2.30
CA ASN A 40 9.01 -4.16 -3.25
C ASN A 40 10.12 -5.21 -3.09
N LEU A 41 11.26 -4.85 -2.51
CA LEU A 41 12.35 -5.78 -2.23
C LEU A 41 12.24 -6.34 -0.82
N ARG A 42 11.90 -5.48 0.14
CA ARG A 42 11.93 -5.85 1.56
C ARG A 42 10.71 -6.65 2.02
N LEU A 43 9.52 -6.37 1.47
CA LEU A 43 8.30 -7.11 1.85
C LEU A 43 8.43 -8.62 1.55
N PRO A 44 8.87 -9.06 0.36
CA PRO A 44 9.07 -10.49 0.09
C PRO A 44 9.99 -11.20 1.10
N GLU A 45 11.09 -10.55 1.51
CA GLU A 45 12.02 -11.09 2.50
C GLU A 45 11.33 -11.27 3.86
N LEU A 46 10.68 -10.21 4.37
CA LEU A 46 9.97 -10.26 5.65
C LEU A 46 8.85 -11.31 5.65
N LEU A 47 8.13 -11.44 4.53
CA LEU A 47 7.10 -12.47 4.38
C LEU A 47 7.74 -13.86 4.37
N ALA A 48 8.82 -14.08 3.62
CA ALA A 48 9.50 -15.38 3.55
C ALA A 48 10.01 -15.85 4.92
N ASP A 49 10.51 -14.93 5.74
CA ASP A 49 11.01 -15.21 7.09
C ASP A 49 9.90 -15.33 8.15
N SER A 50 8.63 -15.11 7.78
CA SER A 50 7.49 -15.16 8.70
C SER A 50 6.73 -16.49 8.64
N ASP A 51 6.14 -16.90 9.76
CA ASP A 51 5.21 -18.03 9.84
C ASP A 51 3.75 -17.66 9.49
N LEU A 52 3.54 -16.54 8.79
CA LEU A 52 2.20 -16.08 8.43
C LEU A 52 1.56 -17.02 7.41
N GLU A 53 0.29 -17.35 7.63
CA GLU A 53 -0.54 -18.01 6.62
C GLU A 53 -0.90 -17.07 5.47
N LEU A 54 -1.36 -17.62 4.34
CA LEU A 54 -1.65 -16.86 3.12
C LEU A 54 -2.56 -15.64 3.35
N ARG A 55 -3.61 -15.80 4.16
CA ARG A 55 -4.54 -14.71 4.50
C ARG A 55 -3.84 -13.56 5.23
N ASP A 56 -2.98 -13.89 6.19
CA ASP A 56 -2.27 -12.88 6.97
C ASP A 56 -1.14 -12.22 6.17
N ARG A 57 -0.51 -12.96 5.25
CA ARG A 57 0.42 -12.40 4.26
C ARG A 57 -0.26 -11.39 3.35
N ALA A 58 -1.45 -11.72 2.84
CA ALA A 58 -2.25 -10.80 2.04
C ALA A 58 -2.65 -9.56 2.83
N PHE A 59 -3.09 -9.73 4.08
CA PHE A 59 -3.41 -8.60 4.97
C PHE A 59 -2.20 -7.71 5.23
N ALA A 60 -1.04 -8.29 5.58
CA ALA A 60 0.19 -7.53 5.82
C ALA A 60 0.67 -6.79 4.56
N THR A 61 0.51 -7.41 3.38
CA THR A 61 0.85 -6.82 2.08
C THR A 61 0.01 -5.60 1.79
N GLU A 62 -1.32 -5.73 1.89
CA GLU A 62 -2.24 -4.61 1.66
C GLU A 62 -2.00 -3.50 2.68
N LEU A 63 -1.92 -3.83 3.98
CA LEU A 63 -1.69 -2.83 5.02
C LEU A 63 -0.37 -2.08 4.79
N SER A 64 0.71 -2.77 4.43
CA SER A 64 2.01 -2.14 4.23
C SER A 64 2.02 -1.22 3.01
N TYR A 65 1.64 -1.74 1.84
CA TYR A 65 1.65 -0.95 0.62
C TYR A 65 0.61 0.16 0.66
N GLY A 66 -0.57 -0.11 1.20
CA GLY A 66 -1.63 0.88 1.34
C GLY A 66 -1.24 2.04 2.26
N VAL A 67 -0.57 1.78 3.39
CA VAL A 67 -0.04 2.85 4.26
C VAL A 67 1.02 3.67 3.54
N LEU A 68 1.99 3.03 2.87
CA LEU A 68 3.07 3.75 2.17
C LEU A 68 2.54 4.59 1.00
N ARG A 69 1.58 4.04 0.25
CA ARG A 69 0.93 4.68 -0.90
C ARG A 69 0.11 5.91 -0.49
N MET A 70 -0.57 5.84 0.66
CA MET A 70 -1.56 6.85 1.08
C MET A 70 -1.08 7.76 2.22
N GLN A 71 0.23 7.92 2.43
CA GLN A 71 0.76 8.69 3.57
C GLN A 71 0.23 10.13 3.62
N GLY A 72 0.19 10.86 2.50
CA GLY A 72 -0.30 12.25 2.50
C GLY A 72 -1.76 12.37 2.93
N LYS A 73 -2.59 11.39 2.52
CA LYS A 73 -3.99 11.29 2.95
C LYS A 73 -4.10 11.04 4.45
N HIS A 74 -3.32 10.09 4.97
CA HIS A 74 -3.32 9.74 6.40
C HIS A 74 -2.80 10.88 7.26
N ASP A 75 -1.77 11.60 6.80
CA ASP A 75 -1.19 12.75 7.49
C ASP A 75 -2.19 13.88 7.65
N TYR A 76 -3.01 14.14 6.63
CA TYR A 76 -4.11 15.08 6.72
C TYR A 76 -5.10 14.69 7.81
N ALA A 77 -5.49 13.41 7.86
CA ALA A 77 -6.45 12.94 8.87
C ALA A 77 -5.91 13.05 10.31
N ILE A 78 -4.62 12.77 10.49
CA ILE A 78 -3.94 12.93 11.77
C ILE A 78 -3.85 14.42 12.13
N SER A 79 -3.42 15.26 11.18
CA SER A 79 -3.25 16.71 11.37
C SER A 79 -4.54 17.39 11.77
N ALA A 80 -5.69 16.92 11.28
CA ALA A 80 -7.01 17.43 11.65
C ALA A 80 -7.39 17.18 13.13
N LYS A 81 -6.68 16.32 13.87
CA LYS A 81 -7.00 15.92 15.25
C LYS A 81 -5.90 16.20 16.28
N ILE A 82 -4.79 16.80 15.86
CA ILE A 82 -3.71 17.21 16.75
C ILE A 82 -3.69 18.73 16.93
N ASP A 83 -3.16 19.19 18.06
CA ASP A 83 -3.07 20.60 18.48
C ASP A 83 -1.67 21.20 18.29
N ARG A 84 -0.75 20.44 17.70
CA ARG A 84 0.63 20.81 17.43
C ARG A 84 1.02 20.46 15.99
N PRO A 85 2.09 21.06 15.44
CA PRO A 85 2.56 20.72 14.11
C PRO A 85 2.82 19.21 13.95
N PHE A 86 2.41 18.65 12.81
CA PHE A 86 2.60 17.23 12.50
C PHE A 86 4.07 16.80 12.56
N THR A 87 4.98 17.70 12.18
CA THR A 87 6.45 17.49 12.21
C THR A 87 7.03 17.34 13.62
N GLU A 88 6.29 17.71 14.66
CA GLU A 88 6.71 17.54 16.06
C GLU A 88 6.26 16.20 16.66
N LEU A 89 5.50 15.40 15.90
CA LEU A 89 5.14 14.05 16.34
C LEU A 89 6.36 13.13 16.31
N ASP A 90 6.47 12.30 17.35
CA ASP A 90 7.44 11.20 17.36
C ASP A 90 7.19 10.30 16.15
N GLU A 91 8.25 10.03 15.39
CA GLU A 91 8.08 9.36 14.09
C GLU A 91 7.44 7.97 14.24
N LYS A 92 7.75 7.22 15.31
CA LYS A 92 7.10 5.91 15.54
C LYS A 92 5.59 6.06 15.77
N VAL A 93 5.17 7.13 16.44
CA VAL A 93 3.75 7.47 16.62
C VAL A 93 3.11 7.79 15.28
N VAL A 94 3.80 8.50 14.38
CA VAL A 94 3.32 8.78 13.03
C VAL A 94 3.04 7.49 12.25
N ASP A 95 3.98 6.54 12.21
CA ASP A 95 3.75 5.28 11.49
C ASP A 95 2.58 4.48 12.07
N LEU A 96 2.48 4.41 13.40
CA LEU A 96 1.39 3.71 14.07
C LEU A 96 0.03 4.36 13.82
N LEU A 97 -0.03 5.70 13.81
CA LEU A 97 -1.25 6.43 13.45
C LEU A 97 -1.62 6.18 11.99
N ARG A 98 -0.67 6.26 11.05
CA ARG A 98 -0.92 5.95 9.63
C ARG A 98 -1.45 4.54 9.43
N ILE A 99 -0.89 3.54 10.13
CA ILE A 99 -1.38 2.16 10.16
C ILE A 99 -2.83 2.10 10.65
N GLY A 100 -3.14 2.79 11.74
CA GLY A 100 -4.51 2.83 12.29
C GLY A 100 -5.51 3.50 11.34
N VAL A 101 -5.14 4.67 10.79
CA VAL A 101 -5.97 5.46 9.88
C VAL A 101 -6.25 4.69 8.59
N HIS A 102 -5.23 4.03 8.01
CA HIS A 102 -5.40 3.21 6.81
C HIS A 102 -6.40 2.07 7.04
N GLN A 103 -6.32 1.38 8.19
CA GLN A 103 -7.28 0.34 8.52
C GLN A 103 -8.71 0.85 8.71
N ILE A 104 -8.86 2.08 9.23
CA ILE A 104 -10.18 2.69 9.49
C ILE A 104 -10.87 3.09 8.17
N PHE A 105 -10.14 3.72 7.25
CA PHE A 105 -10.75 4.33 6.06
C PHE A 105 -10.61 3.53 4.78
N GLU A 106 -9.54 2.73 4.64
CA GLU A 106 -9.17 2.13 3.34
C GLU A 106 -9.31 0.60 3.34
N MET A 107 -9.45 -0.02 4.53
CA MET A 107 -9.59 -1.46 4.66
C MET A 107 -10.96 -1.87 5.20
N ARG A 108 -11.38 -3.10 4.88
CA ARG A 108 -12.60 -3.73 5.44
C ARG A 108 -12.34 -4.29 6.84
N VAL A 109 -11.79 -3.48 7.75
CA VAL A 109 -11.56 -3.84 9.15
C VAL A 109 -12.60 -3.12 10.01
N PRO A 110 -13.33 -3.81 10.90
CA PRO A 110 -14.21 -3.12 11.83
C PRO A 110 -13.45 -2.07 12.64
N VAL A 111 -13.99 -0.85 12.72
CA VAL A 111 -13.30 0.31 13.36
C VAL A 111 -12.76 -0.03 14.75
N HIS A 112 -13.55 -0.69 15.60
CA HIS A 112 -13.11 -1.07 16.94
C HIS A 112 -11.88 -1.99 16.94
N ALA A 113 -11.80 -2.92 15.96
CA ALA A 113 -10.68 -3.83 15.80
C ALA A 113 -9.46 -3.11 15.22
N ALA A 114 -9.64 -2.21 14.25
CA ALA A 114 -8.57 -1.37 13.71
C ALA A 114 -7.90 -0.56 14.83
N VAL A 115 -8.70 0.08 15.68
CA VAL A 115 -8.21 0.83 16.84
C VAL A 115 -7.53 -0.08 17.86
N SER A 116 -8.20 -1.14 18.33
CA SER A 116 -7.65 -1.98 19.40
C SER A 116 -6.35 -2.67 19.01
N GLU A 117 -6.28 -3.24 17.81
CA GLU A 117 -5.09 -3.94 17.30
C GLU A 117 -3.92 -2.97 17.09
N THR A 118 -4.18 -1.76 16.60
CA THR A 118 -3.14 -0.73 16.45
C THR A 118 -2.62 -0.24 17.81
N VAL A 119 -3.48 -0.18 18.82
CA VAL A 119 -3.09 0.17 20.20
C VAL A 119 -2.26 -0.94 20.84
N GLU A 120 -2.61 -2.21 20.64
CA GLU A 120 -1.77 -3.33 21.10
C GLU A 120 -0.40 -3.33 20.41
N LEU A 121 -0.36 -3.05 19.11
CA LEU A 121 0.89 -2.87 18.38
C LEU A 121 1.72 -1.72 18.96
N ALA A 122 1.10 -0.55 19.17
CA ALA A 122 1.75 0.60 19.75
C ALA A 122 2.30 0.30 21.15
N ARG A 123 1.54 -0.42 21.98
CA ARG A 123 1.99 -0.82 23.32
C ARG A 123 3.23 -1.69 23.25
N GLN A 124 3.29 -2.60 22.28
CA GLN A 124 4.43 -3.49 22.08
C GLN A 124 5.68 -2.75 21.58
N VAL A 125 5.56 -1.83 20.61
CA VAL A 125 6.74 -1.22 19.93
C VAL A 125 7.14 0.16 20.46
N ALA A 126 6.22 0.84 21.16
CA ALA A 126 6.36 2.23 21.58
C ALA A 126 6.03 2.48 23.07
N GLY A 127 5.43 1.50 23.76
CA GLY A 127 5.10 1.57 25.19
C GLY A 127 3.73 2.16 25.52
N GLU A 128 3.29 1.99 26.77
CA GLU A 128 1.90 2.27 27.21
C GLU A 128 1.48 3.72 27.03
N ALA A 129 2.36 4.68 27.33
CA ALA A 129 2.04 6.11 27.24
C ALA A 129 1.69 6.52 25.80
N LYS A 130 2.52 6.09 24.83
CA LYS A 130 2.27 6.34 23.41
C LYS A 130 1.04 5.60 22.92
N ALA A 131 0.81 4.36 23.36
CA ALA A 131 -0.38 3.58 23.03
C ALA A 131 -1.68 4.27 23.49
N THR A 132 -1.69 4.85 24.69
CA THR A 132 -2.83 5.61 25.22
C THR A 132 -3.14 6.84 24.36
N TYR A 133 -2.11 7.57 23.95
CA TYR A 133 -2.25 8.72 23.06
C TYR A 133 -2.79 8.33 21.68
N ILE A 134 -2.21 7.29 21.05
CA ILE A 134 -2.65 6.76 19.76
C ILE A 134 -4.11 6.30 19.82
N ASN A 135 -4.51 5.61 20.89
CA ASN A 135 -5.90 5.19 21.10
C ASN A 135 -6.87 6.39 21.10
N ALA A 136 -6.52 7.46 21.82
CA ALA A 136 -7.36 8.65 21.89
C ALA A 136 -7.52 9.31 20.51
N LEU A 137 -6.41 9.49 19.78
CA LEU A 137 -6.43 10.07 18.44
C LEU A 137 -7.20 9.22 17.44
N LEU A 138 -6.93 7.92 17.36
CA LEU A 138 -7.61 7.04 16.41
C LEU A 138 -9.12 6.98 16.65
N ARG A 139 -9.58 7.05 17.92
CA ARG A 139 -11.01 7.16 18.22
C ARG A 139 -11.59 8.48 17.73
N ALA A 140 -10.91 9.61 17.95
CA ALA A 140 -11.36 10.91 17.48
C ALA A 140 -11.39 11.00 15.95
N ILE A 141 -10.41 10.40 15.26
CA ILE A 141 -10.37 10.28 13.81
C ILE A 141 -11.54 9.41 13.32
N ALA A 142 -11.74 8.24 13.94
CA ALA A 142 -12.79 7.30 13.53
C ALA A 142 -14.22 7.85 13.65
N THR A 143 -14.44 8.85 14.51
CA THR A 143 -15.75 9.51 14.63
C THR A 143 -16.01 10.57 13.56
N ASP A 144 -14.99 11.00 12.81
CA ASP A 144 -15.13 12.02 11.77
C ASP A 144 -15.25 11.37 10.38
N THR A 145 -16.41 10.76 10.11
CA THR A 145 -16.66 10.03 8.86
C THR A 145 -16.68 10.92 7.62
N GLU A 146 -16.97 12.21 7.81
CA GLU A 146 -17.10 13.20 6.72
C GLU A 146 -15.81 13.99 6.48
N LEU A 147 -14.67 13.53 7.01
CA LEU A 147 -13.42 14.27 6.92
C LEU A 147 -12.99 14.52 5.47
N TYR A 148 -12.96 13.47 4.65
CA TYR A 148 -12.54 13.57 3.25
C TYR A 148 -13.63 14.11 2.33
N SER A 149 -14.91 13.77 2.56
CA SER A 149 -16.03 14.30 1.77
C SER A 149 -16.16 15.82 1.95
N ARG A 150 -15.90 16.34 3.16
CA ARG A 150 -15.84 17.77 3.42
C ARG A 150 -14.71 18.47 2.69
N LEU A 151 -13.51 17.87 2.67
CA LEU A 151 -12.39 18.40 1.89
C LEU A 151 -12.71 18.38 0.39
N GLU A 152 -13.34 17.32 -0.10
CA GLU A 152 -13.75 17.19 -1.50
C GLU A 152 -14.73 18.28 -1.92
N ALA A 153 -15.71 18.59 -1.06
CA ALA A 153 -16.73 19.61 -1.29
C ALA A 153 -16.29 21.05 -0.96
N ASP A 154 -15.07 21.26 -0.45
CA ASP A 154 -14.58 22.60 -0.10
C ASP A 154 -14.06 23.35 -1.34
N ASP A 155 -14.85 24.31 -1.84
CA ASP A 155 -14.50 25.13 -2.99
C ASP A 155 -13.43 26.21 -2.68
N THR A 156 -13.10 26.43 -1.41
CA THR A 156 -12.06 27.37 -1.00
C THR A 156 -10.65 26.78 -1.13
N VAL A 157 -10.56 25.45 -1.25
CA VAL A 157 -9.30 24.71 -1.41
C VAL A 157 -9.08 24.39 -2.88
N GLU A 158 -7.95 24.84 -3.43
CA GLU A 158 -7.58 24.55 -4.83
C GLU A 158 -7.49 23.05 -5.11
N ASN A 159 -7.88 22.64 -6.32
CA ASN A 159 -7.83 21.25 -6.78
C ASN A 159 -6.45 20.60 -6.58
N LEU A 160 -5.37 21.35 -6.81
CA LEU A 160 -4.01 20.85 -6.62
C LEU A 160 -3.73 20.40 -5.17
N GLU A 161 -4.14 21.20 -4.19
CA GLU A 161 -4.03 20.86 -2.77
C GLU A 161 -4.94 19.67 -2.44
N LYS A 162 -6.22 19.80 -2.78
CA LYS A 162 -7.26 18.80 -2.55
C LYS A 162 -6.86 17.42 -3.05
N PHE A 163 -6.39 17.34 -4.30
CA PHE A 163 -6.01 16.08 -4.94
C PHE A 163 -4.69 15.52 -4.40
N SER A 164 -3.76 16.38 -3.95
CA SER A 164 -2.53 15.93 -3.29
C SER A 164 -2.82 15.17 -1.99
N ILE A 165 -3.88 15.55 -1.29
CA ILE A 165 -4.36 14.89 -0.08
C ILE A 165 -5.22 13.68 -0.43
N LEU A 166 -6.32 13.87 -1.15
CA LEU A 166 -7.34 12.83 -1.38
C LEU A 166 -6.78 11.60 -2.08
N TYR A 167 -5.84 11.81 -3.02
CA TYR A 167 -5.19 10.74 -3.77
C TYR A 167 -3.76 10.50 -3.34
N SER A 168 -3.22 11.22 -2.35
CA SER A 168 -1.87 11.02 -1.80
C SER A 168 -0.74 11.06 -2.85
N HIS A 169 -0.78 12.05 -3.74
CA HIS A 169 0.29 12.28 -4.73
C HIS A 169 0.98 13.61 -4.46
N PRO A 170 2.31 13.72 -4.68
CA PRO A 170 3.00 15.00 -4.63
C PRO A 170 2.39 16.00 -5.62
N LYS A 171 2.25 17.26 -5.20
CA LYS A 171 1.69 18.32 -6.06
C LYS A 171 2.36 18.40 -7.43
N TRP A 172 3.67 18.23 -7.50
CA TRP A 172 4.40 18.32 -8.77
C TRP A 172 3.98 17.22 -9.78
N ILE A 173 3.61 16.01 -9.32
CA ILE A 173 3.08 14.94 -10.19
C ILE A 173 1.71 15.36 -10.74
N ILE A 174 0.85 15.88 -9.86
CA ILE A 174 -0.50 16.31 -10.23
C ILE A 174 -0.43 17.46 -11.25
N SER A 175 0.45 18.44 -11.01
CA SER A 175 0.72 19.52 -11.96
C SER A 175 1.22 18.98 -13.30
N ALA A 176 2.15 18.02 -13.31
CA ALA A 176 2.65 17.42 -14.54
C ALA A 176 1.55 16.69 -15.34
N TYR A 177 0.66 15.96 -14.67
CA TYR A 177 -0.49 15.34 -15.32
C TYR A 177 -1.47 16.37 -15.88
N PHE A 178 -1.81 17.39 -15.09
CA PHE A 178 -2.67 18.48 -15.56
C PHE A 178 -2.03 19.23 -16.72
N ASP A 179 -0.71 19.38 -16.75
CA ASP A 179 -0.01 20.04 -17.84
C ASP A 179 -0.08 19.29 -19.17
N GLN A 180 -0.21 17.96 -19.14
CA GLN A 180 -0.37 17.14 -20.33
C GLN A 180 -1.84 16.99 -20.74
N LEU A 181 -2.74 16.82 -19.76
CA LEU A 181 -4.15 16.48 -20.02
C LEU A 181 -5.05 17.71 -20.13
N LYS A 182 -4.74 18.78 -19.39
CA LYS A 182 -5.54 20.02 -19.25
C LYS A 182 -6.99 19.77 -18.83
N ASP A 183 -7.25 18.65 -18.17
CA ASP A 183 -8.57 18.21 -17.70
C ASP A 183 -8.42 17.58 -16.30
N TRP A 184 -9.15 18.13 -15.33
CA TRP A 184 -9.07 17.65 -13.95
C TRP A 184 -9.73 16.28 -13.76
N ASP A 185 -10.78 15.94 -14.50
CA ASP A 185 -11.44 14.65 -14.37
C ASP A 185 -10.52 13.53 -14.86
N ALA A 186 -9.86 13.74 -16.00
CA ALA A 186 -8.85 12.83 -16.52
C ALA A 186 -7.64 12.67 -15.57
N VAL A 187 -7.19 13.76 -14.93
CA VAL A 187 -6.13 13.70 -13.90
C VAL A 187 -6.60 12.85 -12.71
N VAL A 188 -7.81 13.09 -12.22
CA VAL A 188 -8.39 12.34 -11.09
C VAL A 188 -8.46 10.85 -11.40
N ASP A 189 -8.85 10.46 -12.62
CA ASP A 189 -8.89 9.05 -13.02
C ASP A 189 -7.50 8.40 -12.99
N LEU A 190 -6.44 9.10 -13.42
CA LEU A 190 -5.06 8.61 -13.31
C LEU A 190 -4.59 8.49 -11.86
N LEU A 191 -4.91 9.47 -11.02
CA LEU A 191 -4.54 9.43 -9.60
C LEU A 191 -5.26 8.30 -8.86
N LYS A 192 -6.52 8.03 -9.22
CA LYS A 192 -7.30 6.90 -8.68
C LYS A 192 -6.68 5.57 -9.09
N ILE A 193 -6.37 5.35 -10.37
CA ILE A 193 -5.84 4.05 -10.83
C ILE A 193 -4.45 3.76 -10.26
N ASN A 194 -3.59 4.78 -10.08
CA ASN A 194 -2.29 4.63 -9.40
C ASN A 194 -2.42 4.08 -7.98
N ASN A 195 -3.59 4.26 -7.35
CA ASN A 195 -3.84 3.81 -6.00
C ASN A 195 -4.49 2.42 -5.91
N VAL A 196 -4.80 1.79 -7.04
CA VAL A 196 -5.39 0.44 -7.09
C VAL A 196 -4.27 -0.60 -7.18
N PRO A 197 -4.26 -1.64 -6.32
CA PRO A 197 -3.35 -2.78 -6.49
C PRO A 197 -3.60 -3.49 -7.83
N VAL A 198 -2.57 -3.65 -8.65
CA VAL A 198 -2.66 -4.32 -9.96
C VAL A 198 -2.07 -5.74 -9.86
N PRO A 199 -2.80 -6.79 -10.29
CA PRO A 199 -2.23 -8.12 -10.39
C PRO A 199 -1.05 -8.16 -11.39
N PRO A 200 -0.07 -9.04 -11.18
CA PRO A 200 1.10 -9.05 -12.04
C PRO A 200 0.75 -9.51 -13.47
N ASN A 201 1.37 -8.90 -14.45
CA ASN A 201 1.30 -9.35 -15.85
C ASN A 201 2.40 -10.37 -16.12
N ILE A 202 2.03 -11.47 -16.76
CA ILE A 202 2.92 -12.55 -17.19
C ILE A 202 3.09 -12.46 -18.70
N VAL A 203 4.32 -12.51 -19.16
CA VAL A 203 4.66 -12.70 -20.58
C VAL A 203 5.00 -14.17 -20.84
N ALA A 204 4.30 -14.78 -21.78
CA ALA A 204 4.67 -16.09 -22.32
C ALA A 204 5.73 -15.92 -23.41
N TRP A 205 6.95 -16.42 -23.20
CA TRP A 205 8.01 -16.19 -24.20
C TRP A 205 7.81 -17.10 -25.41
N PRO A 206 7.72 -16.54 -26.62
CA PRO A 206 7.55 -17.33 -27.85
C PRO A 206 8.64 -18.39 -27.99
N GLY A 207 8.23 -19.62 -28.30
CA GLY A 207 9.13 -20.77 -28.42
C GLY A 207 9.53 -21.43 -27.09
N LYS A 208 9.18 -20.85 -25.93
CA LYS A 208 9.40 -21.44 -24.60
C LYS A 208 8.11 -21.81 -23.87
N SER A 209 7.06 -21.00 -24.02
CA SER A 209 5.72 -21.26 -23.49
C SER A 209 4.66 -20.64 -24.39
N THR A 210 3.38 -20.88 -24.08
CA THR A 210 2.26 -20.22 -24.77
C THR A 210 1.31 -19.57 -23.78
N VAL A 211 0.47 -18.64 -24.26
CA VAL A 211 -0.57 -18.00 -23.44
C VAL A 211 -1.53 -19.05 -22.87
N GLU A 212 -1.91 -20.05 -23.67
CA GLU A 212 -2.79 -21.15 -23.25
C GLU A 212 -2.17 -21.97 -22.12
N GLU A 213 -0.85 -22.15 -22.13
CA GLU A 213 -0.15 -22.82 -21.03
C GLU A 213 -0.28 -22.05 -19.72
N ILE A 214 -0.10 -20.72 -19.77
CA ILE A 214 -0.23 -19.86 -18.58
C ILE A 214 -1.68 -19.87 -18.08
N LEU A 215 -2.66 -19.72 -18.98
CA LEU A 215 -4.09 -19.68 -18.65
C LEU A 215 -4.61 -20.99 -18.04
N ARG A 216 -3.97 -22.15 -18.27
CA ARG A 216 -4.31 -23.40 -17.58
C ARG A 216 -4.11 -23.34 -16.07
N THR A 217 -3.17 -22.49 -15.60
CA THR A 217 -2.96 -22.25 -14.17
C THR A 217 -4.00 -21.27 -13.65
N GLY A 218 -4.17 -20.13 -14.35
CA GLY A 218 -5.19 -19.13 -14.08
C GLY A 218 -4.83 -17.78 -14.69
N GLY A 219 -5.79 -16.85 -14.68
CA GLY A 219 -5.66 -15.51 -15.19
C GLY A 219 -6.54 -15.24 -16.40
N SER A 220 -6.40 -14.04 -16.97
CA SER A 220 -7.15 -13.62 -18.14
C SER A 220 -6.27 -12.95 -19.18
N LYS A 221 -6.63 -13.12 -20.45
CA LYS A 221 -5.95 -12.41 -21.54
C LYS A 221 -6.47 -10.97 -21.58
N LEU A 222 -5.55 -10.02 -21.73
CA LEU A 222 -5.90 -8.62 -21.94
C LEU A 222 -6.25 -8.33 -23.41
N PRO A 223 -7.00 -7.25 -23.71
CA PRO A 223 -7.30 -6.85 -25.09
C PRO A 223 -6.06 -6.46 -25.91
N PHE A 224 -4.91 -6.30 -25.25
CA PHE A 224 -3.63 -5.89 -25.82
C PHE A 224 -2.51 -6.75 -25.25
N GLY A 225 -1.42 -6.88 -26.00
CA GLY A 225 -0.29 -7.78 -25.68
C GLY A 225 -0.57 -9.21 -26.16
N THR A 226 0.04 -9.59 -27.28
CA THR A 226 -0.14 -10.89 -27.93
C THR A 226 0.19 -12.05 -27.00
N TYR A 227 1.22 -11.87 -26.18
CA TYR A 227 1.78 -12.88 -25.28
C TYR A 227 1.46 -12.65 -23.79
N SER A 228 0.58 -11.69 -23.49
CA SER A 228 0.32 -11.24 -22.12
C SER A 228 -0.83 -11.99 -21.46
N VAL A 229 -0.68 -12.29 -20.17
CA VAL A 229 -1.73 -12.79 -19.28
C VAL A 229 -1.73 -11.97 -17.99
N LEU A 230 -2.88 -11.42 -17.63
CA LEU A 230 -3.10 -10.84 -16.31
C LEU A 230 -3.33 -11.99 -15.32
N SER A 231 -2.40 -12.14 -14.38
CA SER A 231 -2.40 -13.21 -13.37
C SER A 231 -3.48 -12.99 -12.31
N ASP A 232 -4.15 -14.05 -11.89
CA ASP A 232 -4.98 -14.10 -10.67
C ASP A 232 -4.34 -14.95 -9.56
N HIS A 233 -3.18 -15.58 -9.83
CA HIS A 233 -2.38 -16.34 -8.88
C HIS A 233 -1.04 -15.65 -8.55
N LEU A 234 -0.31 -16.21 -7.57
CA LEU A 234 1.06 -15.79 -7.31
C LEU A 234 2.00 -16.26 -8.45
N PRO A 235 3.01 -15.46 -8.83
CA PRO A 235 3.96 -15.82 -9.89
C PRO A 235 4.63 -17.19 -9.72
N ASN A 236 4.91 -17.60 -8.49
CA ASN A 236 5.53 -18.89 -8.19
C ASN A 236 4.57 -20.09 -8.31
N GLU A 237 3.27 -19.87 -8.50
CA GLU A 237 2.31 -20.96 -8.75
C GLU A 237 2.37 -21.43 -10.21
N TYR A 238 2.83 -20.59 -11.13
CA TYR A 238 2.94 -20.91 -12.55
C TYR A 238 4.17 -21.77 -12.86
N PRO A 239 4.00 -23.00 -13.39
CA PRO A 239 5.12 -23.86 -13.77
C PRO A 239 6.07 -23.21 -14.80
N ALA A 240 5.51 -22.51 -15.80
CA ALA A 240 6.31 -21.83 -16.81
C ALA A 240 7.22 -20.73 -16.23
N ILE A 241 6.83 -20.08 -15.12
CA ILE A 241 7.70 -19.10 -14.44
C ILE A 241 8.82 -19.82 -13.69
N LYS A 242 8.49 -20.89 -12.94
CA LYS A 242 9.48 -21.73 -12.24
C LYS A 242 10.53 -22.30 -13.19
N ASP A 243 10.09 -22.75 -14.36
CA ASP A 243 10.92 -23.33 -15.41
C ASP A 243 11.68 -22.28 -16.24
N LYS A 244 11.51 -20.98 -15.96
CA LYS A 244 12.11 -19.86 -16.71
C LYS A 244 11.74 -19.89 -18.21
N ARG A 245 10.47 -20.20 -18.49
CA ARG A 245 9.86 -20.18 -19.83
C ARG A 245 8.88 -19.03 -20.01
N ALA A 246 8.43 -18.42 -18.91
CA ALA A 246 7.67 -17.18 -18.85
C ALA A 246 8.29 -16.22 -17.81
N GLY A 247 7.88 -14.96 -17.83
CA GLY A 247 8.37 -13.94 -16.90
C GLY A 247 7.28 -12.95 -16.45
N ILE A 248 7.55 -12.22 -15.37
CA ILE A 248 6.71 -11.10 -14.94
C ILE A 248 7.17 -9.85 -15.68
N GLN A 249 6.27 -9.26 -16.45
CA GLN A 249 6.56 -8.07 -17.24
C GLN A 249 5.30 -7.26 -17.47
N ASP A 250 5.38 -5.96 -17.20
CA ASP A 250 4.29 -5.03 -17.50
C ASP A 250 3.90 -5.07 -18.99
N VAL A 251 2.61 -4.96 -19.27
CA VAL A 251 2.08 -5.09 -20.64
C VAL A 251 2.55 -3.97 -21.56
N GLY A 252 2.75 -2.75 -21.05
CA GLY A 252 3.32 -1.65 -21.82
C GLY A 252 4.75 -1.96 -22.27
N SER A 253 5.55 -2.59 -21.40
CA SER A 253 6.89 -3.07 -21.75
C SER A 253 6.88 -4.19 -22.78
N GLN A 254 5.88 -5.09 -22.72
CA GLN A 254 5.70 -6.15 -23.72
C GLN A 254 5.37 -5.55 -25.09
N LEU A 255 4.44 -4.58 -25.13
CA LEU A 255 4.01 -3.91 -26.35
C LEU A 255 5.16 -3.22 -27.08
N ILE A 256 6.14 -2.65 -26.37
CA ILE A 256 7.34 -2.07 -27.01
C ILE A 256 8.03 -3.10 -27.91
N SER A 257 8.22 -4.32 -27.40
CA SER A 257 8.86 -5.40 -28.17
C SER A 257 8.01 -5.84 -29.34
N GLU A 258 6.70 -6.01 -29.13
CA GLU A 258 5.77 -6.40 -30.20
C GLU A 258 5.72 -5.35 -31.32
N ILE A 259 5.62 -4.06 -30.98
CA ILE A 259 5.61 -2.95 -31.94
C ILE A 259 6.94 -2.90 -32.69
N PHE A 260 8.07 -3.03 -31.98
CA PHE A 260 9.39 -3.04 -32.61
C PHE A 260 9.51 -4.16 -33.66
N PHE A 261 9.12 -5.39 -33.35
CA PHE A 261 9.17 -6.51 -34.31
C PHE A 261 8.12 -6.40 -35.43
N ALA A 262 6.98 -5.76 -35.17
CA ALA A 262 5.97 -5.49 -36.19
C ALA A 262 6.35 -4.34 -37.14
N THR A 263 7.32 -3.50 -36.75
CA THR A 263 7.80 -2.40 -37.58
C THR A 263 8.58 -2.97 -38.76
N LYS A 264 7.99 -2.89 -39.95
CA LYS A 264 8.70 -3.20 -41.20
C LYS A 264 9.74 -2.12 -41.44
N ILE A 265 11.01 -2.52 -41.50
CA ILE A 265 12.08 -1.64 -41.94
C ILE A 265 12.09 -1.67 -43.47
N GLU A 266 11.69 -0.57 -44.12
CA GLU A 266 11.91 -0.38 -45.54
C GLU A 266 13.32 0.19 -45.75
N GLY A 267 14.20 -0.57 -46.44
CA GLY A 267 15.59 -0.17 -46.72
C GLY A 267 16.63 -0.67 -45.72
N ALA A 268 17.91 -0.40 -46.00
CA ALA A 268 19.04 -0.75 -45.13
C ALA A 268 19.38 0.43 -44.22
N LEU A 269 18.81 0.47 -43.02
CA LEU A 269 19.21 1.43 -41.98
C LEU A 269 20.35 0.86 -41.13
N SER A 270 21.24 1.74 -40.68
CA SER A 270 22.27 1.39 -39.72
C SER A 270 21.70 1.55 -38.31
N TRP A 271 22.26 0.85 -37.33
CA TRP A 271 21.81 0.90 -35.93
C TRP A 271 21.92 2.30 -35.29
N LEU A 272 22.53 3.27 -35.99
CA LEU A 272 22.71 4.66 -35.58
C LEU A 272 21.56 5.61 -36.01
N ASP A 273 20.57 5.11 -36.75
CA ASP A 273 19.44 5.90 -37.25
C ASP A 273 18.20 5.82 -36.33
N LEU A 274 18.37 5.28 -35.11
CA LEU A 274 17.39 5.19 -34.00
C LEU A 274 17.92 5.95 -32.78
#